data_AF-A0A7G6ZCX9-F1
#
_entry.id   AF-A0A7G6ZCX9-F1
#
_cell.length_a   1.000
_cell.length_b   1.000
_cell.length_c   1.000
_cell.angle_alpha   90.00
_cell.angle_beta   90.00
_cell.angle_gamma   90.00
#
_symmetry.space_group_name_H-M   'P 1'
#
loop_
_entity.id
_entity.type
_entity.pdbx_description
1 polymer ?
#
loop_
_entity_poly.entity_id
_entity_poly.type
_entity_poly.pdbx_seq_one_letter_code
_entity_poly.pdbx_strand_id
1 'polypeptide(L)'
;MNARSLSRCLAVAAIDGAGRDGWLGESAIGFSSDSSSPAPQELFSRAVEAVLALRRAAAYEIPILSAPTEFASFPKSRLSIVGEQISRLTSSAQGHTAVAYAGVFTTYLDRAMAAAGANTTFTRAEFEASIE
;
A
#
# COMPACT_ATOMS: atom_id res chain seq x y z
N MET A 1 -30.61 0.67 21.41
CA MET A 1 -29.56 1.34 22.21
C MET A 1 -28.51 0.33 22.61
N ASN A 2 -27.28 0.45 22.08
CA ASN A 2 -26.05 0.28 22.84
C ASN A 2 -24.85 0.64 21.95
N ALA A 3 -24.38 1.88 22.14
CA ALA A 3 -23.09 2.35 21.67
C ALA A 3 -22.05 1.94 22.72
N ARG A 4 -21.10 1.06 22.35
CA ARG A 4 -19.79 0.82 22.97
C ARG A 4 -19.23 -0.50 22.44
N SER A 5 -18.44 -0.47 21.37
CA SER A 5 -17.34 -1.43 21.12
C SER A 5 -16.68 -1.18 19.77
N LEU A 6 -16.11 0.02 19.55
CA LEU A 6 -15.20 0.26 18.42
C LEU A 6 -14.10 1.23 18.88
N SER A 7 -13.16 0.71 19.64
CA SER A 7 -11.90 1.42 19.91
C SER A 7 -10.81 0.39 20.17
N ARG A 8 -10.19 -0.09 19.09
CA ARG A 8 -8.85 -0.68 19.02
C ARG A 8 -8.53 -1.08 17.58
N CYS A 9 -8.24 -0.09 16.74
CA CYS A 9 -7.46 -0.32 15.52
C CYS A 9 -6.02 0.07 15.81
N LEU A 10 -5.14 -0.93 15.63
CA LEU A 10 -3.71 -0.89 15.39
C LEU A 10 -2.96 0.42 15.71
N ALA A 11 -2.17 0.38 16.78
CA ALA A 11 -0.89 1.08 16.82
C ALA A 11 0.22 0.02 16.69
N VAL A 12 0.65 -0.25 15.45
CA VAL A 12 1.95 -0.87 15.19
C VAL A 12 2.89 0.30 14.92
N ALA A 13 3.44 0.86 16.00
CA ALA A 13 4.51 1.83 15.90
C ALA A 13 5.82 1.08 15.59
N ALA A 14 6.50 1.55 14.56
CA ALA A 14 7.74 1.04 14.05
C ALA A 14 8.83 0.96 15.12
N ILE A 15 9.60 -0.13 15.05
CA ILE A 15 10.92 -0.26 15.65
C ILE A 15 11.90 0.40 14.68
N ASP A 16 12.47 1.54 15.07
CA ASP A 16 13.89 1.88 14.91
C ASP A 16 14.15 3.07 15.84
N GLY A 17 15.09 3.02 16.78
CA GLY A 17 16.50 2.86 16.46
C GLY A 17 17.16 4.24 16.57
N ALA A 18 17.50 4.58 17.81
CA ALA A 18 18.28 5.70 18.32
C ALA A 18 19.00 6.63 17.31
N GLY A 19 18.82 7.95 17.52
CA GLY A 19 19.88 8.93 17.34
C GLY A 19 19.73 9.87 16.15
N ARG A 20 19.02 10.99 16.36
CA ARG A 20 19.50 12.32 15.98
C ARG A 20 18.65 13.40 16.64
N ASP A 21 19.21 13.95 17.70
CA ASP A 21 18.76 15.13 18.39
C ASP A 21 18.75 16.34 17.44
N GLY A 22 17.68 17.14 17.52
CA GLY A 22 17.70 18.52 17.01
C GLY A 22 16.95 18.76 15.70
N TRP A 23 15.62 18.63 15.72
CA TRP A 23 14.75 19.48 14.89
C TRP A 23 13.33 19.53 15.47
N LEU A 24 13.20 20.05 16.70
CA LEU A 24 11.91 20.46 17.25
C LEU A 24 11.53 21.81 16.63
N GLY A 25 11.08 21.77 15.38
CA GLY A 25 10.15 22.74 14.84
C GLY A 25 8.75 22.21 15.07
N GLU A 26 8.10 22.67 16.14
CA GLU A 26 6.67 22.49 16.40
C GLU A 26 5.85 23.03 15.22
N SER A 27 5.69 22.22 14.18
CA SER A 27 4.58 22.40 13.25
C SER A 27 3.41 21.65 13.86
N ALA A 28 2.66 22.35 14.71
CA ALA A 28 1.32 21.96 15.09
C ALA A 28 0.54 21.64 13.81
N ILE A 29 0.36 20.35 13.54
CA ILE A 29 -0.56 19.88 12.51
C ILE A 29 -1.95 20.18 13.06
N GLY A 30 -2.41 21.40 12.81
CA GLY A 30 -3.79 21.79 13.05
C GLY A 30 -4.67 20.87 12.20
N PHE A 31 -5.22 19.83 12.82
CA PHE A 31 -6.29 19.05 12.23
C PHE A 31 -7.55 19.91 12.30
N SER A 32 -7.68 20.86 11.36
CA SER A 32 -8.91 21.60 11.15
C SER A 32 -9.99 20.56 10.83
N SER A 33 -10.95 20.42 11.73
CA SER A 33 -12.10 19.51 11.61
C SER A 33 -13.12 20.03 10.60
N ASP A 34 -12.67 20.38 9.38
CA ASP A 34 -13.59 20.74 8.31
C ASP A 34 -14.34 19.48 7.91
N SER A 35 -15.63 19.46 8.25
CA SER A 35 -16.54 18.34 8.06
C SER A 35 -17.06 18.22 6.63
N SER A 36 -16.47 18.96 5.69
CA SER A 36 -16.73 18.81 4.27
C SER A 36 -16.06 17.53 3.78
N SER A 37 -16.88 16.56 3.36
CA SER A 37 -16.37 15.40 2.64
C SER A 37 -15.57 15.88 1.43
N PRO A 38 -14.35 15.36 1.21
CA PRO A 38 -13.53 15.76 0.07
C PRO A 38 -14.29 15.56 -1.24
N ALA A 39 -14.09 16.49 -2.18
CA ALA A 39 -14.72 16.38 -3.49
C ALA A 39 -14.26 15.08 -4.20
N PRO A 40 -15.10 14.45 -5.03
CA PRO A 40 -14.73 13.21 -5.74
C PRO A 40 -13.40 13.29 -6.50
N GLN A 41 -13.11 14.45 -7.10
CA GLN A 41 -11.86 14.70 -7.85
C GLN A 41 -10.61 14.63 -6.98
N GLU A 42 -10.72 15.12 -5.73
CA GLU A 42 -9.62 15.05 -4.77
C GLU A 42 -9.37 13.61 -4.33
N LEU A 43 -10.43 12.84 -4.08
CA LEU A 43 -10.33 11.42 -3.75
C LEU A 43 -9.67 10.62 -4.88
N PHE A 44 -10.04 10.90 -6.13
CA PHE A 44 -9.42 10.28 -7.29
C PHE A 44 -7.92 10.63 -7.40
N SER A 45 -7.56 11.91 -7.27
CA SER A 45 -6.15 12.34 -7.31
C SER A 45 -5.32 11.66 -6.22
N ARG A 46 -5.84 11.63 -4.97
CA ARG A 46 -5.19 10.93 -3.85
C ARG A 46 -5.03 9.44 -4.10
N ALA A 47 -6.04 8.78 -4.70
CA ALA A 47 -5.95 7.37 -5.06
C ALA A 47 -4.87 7.11 -6.12
N VAL A 48 -4.77 7.96 -7.14
CA VAL A 48 -3.72 7.85 -8.18
C VAL A 48 -2.34 8.05 -7.57
N GLU A 49 -2.15 9.05 -6.71
CA GLU A 49 -0.89 9.28 -5.99
C GLU A 49 -0.52 8.09 -5.11
N ALA A 50 -1.48 7.52 -4.38
CA ALA A 50 -1.25 6.33 -3.57
C ALA A 50 -0.81 5.13 -4.43
N VAL A 51 -1.44 4.89 -5.57
CA VAL A 51 -1.02 3.82 -6.51
C VAL A 51 0.39 4.06 -7.03
N LEU A 52 0.74 5.30 -7.39
CA LEU A 52 2.10 5.64 -7.83
C LEU A 52 3.13 5.46 -6.72
N ALA A 53 2.81 5.83 -5.48
CA ALA A 53 3.67 5.62 -4.33
C ALA A 53 3.94 4.13 -4.10
N LEU A 54 2.91 3.28 -4.17
CA LEU A 54 3.05 1.83 -4.06
C LEU A 54 3.92 1.24 -5.17
N ARG A 55 3.76 1.71 -6.42
CA ARG A 55 4.62 1.26 -7.54
C ARG A 55 6.08 1.64 -7.35
N ARG A 56 6.35 2.85 -6.86
CA ARG A 56 7.70 3.31 -6.53
C ARG A 56 8.32 2.48 -5.41
N ALA A 57 7.57 2.20 -4.36
CA ALA A 57 8.01 1.32 -3.27
C ALA A 57 8.37 -0.08 -3.80
N ALA A 58 7.50 -0.68 -4.63
CA ALA A 58 7.79 -1.98 -5.24
C ALA A 58 9.06 -1.96 -6.10
N ALA A 59 9.28 -0.91 -6.88
CA ALA A 59 10.49 -0.75 -7.69
C ALA A 59 11.76 -0.62 -6.85
N TYR A 60 11.68 0.06 -5.70
CA TYR A 60 12.78 0.24 -4.77
C TYR A 60 13.22 -1.08 -4.11
N GLU A 61 12.27 -1.97 -3.81
CA GLU A 61 12.56 -3.26 -3.16
C GLU A 61 13.24 -4.28 -4.08
N ILE A 62 13.06 -4.18 -5.40
CA ILE A 62 13.64 -5.12 -6.37
C ILE A 62 15.18 -5.25 -6.23
N PRO A 63 15.98 -4.17 -6.31
CA PRO A 63 17.43 -4.27 -6.17
C PRO A 63 17.87 -4.73 -4.78
N ILE A 64 17.09 -4.43 -3.74
CA ILE A 64 17.37 -4.88 -2.37
C ILE A 64 17.25 -6.39 -2.26
N LEU A 65 16.20 -6.97 -2.86
CA LEU A 65 16.00 -8.43 -2.87
C LEU A 65 16.95 -9.16 -3.82
N SER A 66 17.44 -8.53 -4.88
CA SER A 66 18.39 -9.16 -5.79
C SER A 66 19.80 -9.23 -5.21
N ALA A 67 20.23 -8.21 -4.46
CA ALA A 67 21.61 -8.12 -3.97
C ALA A 67 22.10 -9.36 -3.20
N PRO A 68 21.32 -9.98 -2.28
CA PRO A 68 21.76 -11.19 -1.58
C PRO A 68 21.97 -12.40 -2.49
N THR A 69 21.31 -12.45 -3.65
CA THR A 69 21.37 -13.61 -4.56
C THR A 69 22.71 -13.71 -5.30
N GLU A 70 23.49 -12.63 -5.31
CA GLU A 70 24.82 -12.58 -5.93
C GLU A 70 25.91 -13.21 -5.05
N PHE A 71 25.62 -13.42 -3.75
CA PHE A 71 26.58 -14.04 -2.84
C PHE A 71 26.69 -15.55 -3.07
N ALA A 72 27.92 -16.07 -3.13
CA ALA A 72 28.19 -17.50 -3.28
C ALA A 72 27.61 -18.36 -2.12
N SER A 73 27.40 -17.77 -0.94
CA SER A 73 26.80 -18.42 0.23
C SER A 73 25.27 -18.47 0.19
N PHE A 74 24.62 -17.84 -0.80
CA PHE A 74 23.17 -17.79 -0.85
C PHE A 74 22.58 -19.19 -1.12
N PRO A 75 21.60 -19.66 -0.32
CA PRO A 75 21.04 -20.99 -0.49
C PRO A 75 20.33 -21.15 -1.85
N LYS A 76 20.78 -22.12 -2.66
CA LYS A 76 20.16 -22.43 -3.96
C LYS A 76 18.65 -22.73 -3.85
N SER A 77 18.22 -23.35 -2.75
CA SER A 77 16.82 -23.66 -2.47
C SER A 77 15.93 -22.42 -2.30
N ARG A 78 16.50 -21.25 -2.03
CA ARG A 78 15.78 -19.99 -1.86
C ARG A 78 15.78 -19.12 -3.11
N LEU A 79 16.63 -19.42 -4.10
CA LEU A 79 16.72 -18.63 -5.33
C LEU A 79 15.42 -18.60 -6.12
N SER A 80 14.70 -19.72 -6.20
CA SER A 80 13.41 -19.77 -6.90
C SER A 80 12.38 -18.85 -6.21
N ILE A 81 12.30 -18.88 -4.89
CA ILE A 81 11.37 -18.07 -4.10
C ILE A 81 11.68 -16.58 -4.28
N VAL A 82 12.95 -16.19 -4.19
CA VAL A 82 13.36 -14.79 -4.39
C VAL A 82 13.12 -14.36 -5.84
N GLY A 83 13.40 -15.21 -6.82
CA GLY A 83 13.11 -14.95 -8.22
C GLY A 83 11.62 -14.72 -8.48
N GLU A 84 10.75 -15.53 -7.88
CA GLU A 84 9.29 -15.32 -7.94
C GLU A 84 8.88 -13.99 -7.29
N GLN A 85 9.44 -13.65 -6.12
CA GLN A 85 9.15 -12.38 -5.44
C GLN A 85 9.59 -11.17 -6.28
N ILE A 86 10.79 -11.19 -6.83
CA ILE A 86 11.31 -10.16 -7.73
C ILE A 86 10.40 -10.02 -8.95
N SER A 87 9.96 -11.14 -9.55
CA SER A 87 9.04 -11.13 -10.68
C SER A 87 7.71 -10.44 -10.32
N ARG A 88 7.12 -10.79 -9.16
CA ARG A 88 5.86 -10.16 -8.69
C ARG A 88 6.01 -8.68 -8.41
N LEU A 89 7.11 -8.26 -7.78
CA LEU A 89 7.39 -6.85 -7.52
C LEU A 89 7.61 -6.08 -8.83
N THR A 90 8.30 -6.68 -9.80
CA THR A 90 8.50 -6.10 -11.13
C THR A 90 7.17 -5.87 -11.84
N SER A 91 6.30 -6.89 -11.88
CA SER A 91 4.96 -6.75 -12.46
C SER A 91 4.11 -5.70 -11.71
N SER A 92 4.21 -5.66 -10.37
CA SER A 92 3.50 -4.67 -9.56
C SER A 92 3.97 -3.24 -9.83
N ALA A 93 5.28 -3.01 -9.92
CA ALA A 93 5.88 -1.71 -10.25
C ALA A 93 5.46 -1.21 -11.64
N GLN A 94 5.34 -2.12 -12.62
CA GLN A 94 4.84 -1.80 -13.97
C GLN A 94 3.32 -1.56 -14.01
N GLY A 95 2.60 -1.86 -12.93
CA GLY A 95 1.14 -1.75 -12.89
C GLY A 95 0.40 -2.97 -13.46
N HIS A 96 1.09 -4.07 -13.70
CA HIS A 96 0.51 -5.34 -14.15
C HIS A 96 0.07 -6.19 -12.94
N THR A 97 -0.80 -5.64 -12.08
CA THR A 97 -1.24 -6.30 -10.84
C THR A 97 -1.96 -7.63 -11.10
N ALA A 98 -2.76 -7.72 -12.16
CA ALA A 98 -3.43 -8.96 -12.56
C ALA A 98 -2.42 -10.08 -12.89
N VAL A 99 -1.27 -9.73 -13.47
CA VAL A 99 -0.19 -10.69 -13.77
C VAL A 99 0.60 -11.02 -12.51
N ALA A 100 0.91 -10.01 -11.68
CA ALA A 100 1.67 -10.18 -10.44
C ALA A 100 1.04 -11.18 -9.46
N TYR A 101 -0.29 -11.28 -9.46
CA TYR A 101 -1.05 -12.14 -8.57
C TYR A 101 -1.87 -13.20 -9.30
N ALA A 102 -1.57 -13.50 -10.56
CA ALA A 102 -2.23 -14.56 -11.31
C ALA A 102 -2.08 -15.91 -10.57
N GLY A 103 -3.20 -16.58 -10.33
CA GLY A 103 -3.23 -17.87 -9.59
C GLY A 103 -3.06 -17.76 -8.08
N VAL A 104 -2.88 -16.55 -7.52
CA VAL A 104 -2.97 -16.32 -6.08
C VAL A 104 -4.44 -16.24 -5.70
N PHE A 105 -4.86 -16.98 -4.67
CA PHE A 105 -6.22 -16.93 -4.16
C PHE A 105 -6.51 -15.53 -3.58
N THR A 106 -7.15 -14.65 -4.37
CA THR A 106 -7.49 -13.28 -3.97
C THR A 106 -8.70 -13.22 -3.05
N THR A 107 -9.42 -14.31 -2.84
CA THR A 107 -10.67 -14.34 -2.06
C THR A 107 -10.52 -13.76 -0.66
N TYR A 108 -9.36 -13.92 -0.01
CA TYR A 108 -9.07 -13.31 1.28
C TYR A 108 -8.88 -11.79 1.17
N LEU A 109 -8.25 -11.32 0.11
CA LEU A 109 -8.06 -9.90 -0.18
C LEU A 109 -9.39 -9.23 -0.50
N ASP A 110 -10.22 -9.87 -1.32
CA ASP A 110 -11.55 -9.39 -1.71
C ASP A 110 -12.46 -9.29 -0.48
N ARG A 111 -12.40 -10.29 0.42
CA ARG A 111 -13.11 -10.25 1.71
C ARG A 111 -12.60 -9.17 2.65
N ALA A 112 -11.28 -8.96 2.72
CA ALA A 112 -10.71 -7.91 3.55
C ALA A 112 -11.10 -6.51 3.05
N MET A 113 -11.10 -6.31 1.73
CA MET A 113 -11.58 -5.08 1.07
C MET A 113 -13.06 -4.83 1.36
N ALA A 114 -13.91 -5.85 1.17
CA ALA A 114 -15.33 -5.76 1.48
C ALA A 114 -15.60 -5.48 2.97
N ALA A 115 -14.84 -6.10 3.89
CA ALA A 115 -14.95 -5.85 5.33
C ALA A 115 -14.51 -4.44 5.73
N ALA A 116 -13.57 -3.84 4.98
CA ALA A 116 -13.17 -2.45 5.14
C ALA A 116 -14.18 -1.46 4.53
N GLY A 117 -15.27 -1.93 3.91
CA GLY A 117 -16.25 -1.09 3.21
C GLY A 117 -15.68 -0.44 1.95
N ALA A 118 -14.54 -0.89 1.45
CA ALA A 118 -13.96 -0.41 0.22
C ALA A 118 -14.66 -1.07 -0.96
N ASN A 119 -15.20 -0.26 -1.89
CA ASN A 119 -15.64 -0.79 -3.18
C ASN A 119 -14.42 -1.38 -3.89
N THR A 120 -14.51 -2.63 -4.33
CA THR A 120 -13.40 -3.39 -4.93
C THR A 120 -12.87 -2.76 -6.21
N THR A 121 -13.63 -1.83 -6.79
CA THR A 121 -13.27 -1.05 -7.96
C THR A 121 -13.91 0.32 -7.83
N PHE A 122 -13.09 1.36 -7.82
CA PHE A 122 -13.51 2.69 -8.23
C PHE A 122 -12.98 2.85 -9.65
N THR A 123 -13.72 2.29 -10.61
CA THR A 123 -13.32 2.36 -12.01
C THR A 123 -13.38 3.80 -12.49
N ARG A 124 -12.56 4.13 -13.50
CA ARG A 124 -12.61 5.45 -14.16
C ARG A 124 -14.03 5.79 -14.63
N ALA A 125 -14.78 4.80 -15.12
CA ALA A 125 -16.17 4.97 -15.55
C ALA A 125 -17.10 5.34 -14.39
N GLU A 126 -16.97 4.70 -13.23
CA GLU A 126 -17.75 5.05 -12.03
C GLU A 126 -17.39 6.45 -11.49
N PHE A 127 -16.12 6.84 -11.61
CA PHE A 127 -15.72 8.21 -11.30
C PHE A 127 -16.35 9.22 -12.26
N GLU A 128 -16.20 9.02 -13.58
CA GLU A 128 -16.76 9.91 -14.60
C GLU A 128 -18.29 10.05 -14.46
N ALA A 129 -19.00 8.96 -14.15
CA ALA A 129 -20.45 8.98 -13.87
C ALA A 129 -20.85 9.71 -12.58
N SER A 130 -19.92 9.96 -11.65
CA SER A 130 -20.19 10.66 -10.38
C SER A 130 -20.04 12.19 -10.47
N ILE A 131 -19.48 12.69 -11.58
CA ILE A 131 -19.20 14.12 -11.79
C ILE A 131 -20.21 14.78 -12.75
N GLU A 132 -21.00 13.98 -13.48
CA GLU A 132 -22.17 14.41 -14.26
C GLU A 132 -23.41 14.56 -13.38
#